data_AF-A0A6C1T0N7-F1
#
_entry.id   AF-A0A6C1T0N7-F1
#
_cell.length_a   1.000
_cell.length_b   1.000
_cell.length_c   1.000
_cell.angle_alpha   90.00
_cell.angle_beta   90.00
_cell.angle_gamma   90.00
#
_symmetry.space_group_name_H-M   'P 1'
#
loop_
_entity.id
_entity.type
_entity.pdbx_description
1 polymer ?
#
loop_
_entity_poly.entity_id
_entity_poly.type
_entity_poly.pdbx_seq_one_letter_code
_entity_poly.pdbx_strand_id
1 'polypeptide(L)'
;MSRVFAPLSDRDWPAEIADMRGGFAGQLNVYRVMAHHPALLRAWEALRMHVVTQNALGRVRAEIVILRLAHRLGSSYEWNQHVVRGLRLGLSAARITALEGPLSGMPEEDALLAGAVDSLLDTAHLDKEHLTRLEARVGREGVLDLMATVGMYMTLGFLLRTTDAPLDADICAEIDTRAPQLRRG
;
A
#
# COMPACT_ATOMS: atom_id res chain seq x y z
N MET A 1 21.52 -5.29 -15.98
CA MET A 1 21.58 -3.91 -15.47
C MET A 1 21.94 -3.98 -13.99
N SER A 2 22.89 -3.18 -13.52
CA SER A 2 23.24 -3.11 -12.09
C SER A 2 21.99 -2.66 -11.31
N ARG A 3 21.55 -3.45 -10.31
CA ARG A 3 20.43 -3.08 -9.44
C ARG A 3 20.90 -2.04 -8.42
N VAL A 4 21.02 -0.79 -8.87
CA VAL A 4 21.49 0.36 -8.07
C VAL A 4 20.71 0.51 -6.75
N PHE A 5 19.50 -0.02 -6.67
CA PHE A 5 18.64 0.03 -5.49
C PHE A 5 18.09 -1.34 -5.08
N ALA A 6 18.90 -2.42 -5.18
CA ALA A 6 18.51 -3.69 -4.59
C ALA A 6 18.26 -3.56 -3.07
N PRO A 7 17.33 -4.33 -2.47
CA PRO A 7 17.15 -4.34 -1.02
C PRO A 7 18.49 -4.56 -0.29
N LEU A 8 18.86 -3.65 0.61
CA LEU A 8 20.07 -3.80 1.42
C LEU A 8 20.00 -5.06 2.29
N SER A 9 21.12 -5.78 2.41
CA SER A 9 21.26 -6.90 3.35
C SER A 9 21.48 -6.39 4.78
N ASP A 10 21.38 -7.27 5.78
CA ASP A 10 21.70 -6.89 7.18
C ASP A 10 23.16 -6.48 7.38
N ARG A 11 24.07 -7.03 6.57
CA ARG A 11 25.50 -6.71 6.58
C ARG A 11 25.76 -5.33 6.02
N ASP A 12 25.00 -4.94 5.00
CA ASP A 12 25.17 -3.68 4.26
C ASP A 12 24.23 -2.59 4.79
N TRP A 13 23.59 -2.81 5.94
CA TRP A 13 22.65 -1.88 6.57
C TRP A 13 23.38 -0.62 7.07
N PRO A 14 22.87 0.60 6.82
CA PRO A 14 23.56 1.82 7.20
C PRO A 14 23.65 2.01 8.73
N ALA A 15 24.81 2.45 9.21
CA ALA A 15 25.08 2.61 10.64
C ALA A 15 24.20 3.71 11.29
N GLU A 16 23.84 4.74 10.52
CA GLU A 16 23.06 5.90 10.94
C GLU A 16 21.61 5.55 11.31
N ILE A 17 21.12 4.41 10.82
CA ILE A 17 19.78 3.86 11.07
C ILE A 17 19.87 2.43 11.61
N ALA A 18 20.98 2.06 12.25
CA ALA A 18 21.19 0.71 12.79
C ALA A 18 20.08 0.29 13.77
N ASP A 19 19.53 1.25 14.52
CA ASP A 19 18.42 1.06 15.44
C ASP A 19 17.09 0.70 14.74
N MET A 20 16.91 1.07 13.47
CA MET A 20 15.71 0.75 12.69
C MET A 20 15.74 -0.67 12.10
N ARG A 21 16.91 -1.32 12.05
CA ARG A 21 17.09 -2.64 11.40
C ARG A 21 16.21 -3.73 12.02
N GLY A 22 16.08 -3.73 13.34
CA GLY A 22 15.25 -4.72 14.05
C GLY A 22 13.73 -4.45 13.97
N GLY A 23 13.34 -3.26 13.51
CA GLY A 23 11.95 -2.84 13.41
C GLY A 23 11.34 -3.08 12.03
N PHE A 24 10.35 -2.27 11.68
CA PHE A 24 9.62 -2.40 10.40
C PHE A 24 10.55 -2.29 9.17
N ALA A 25 11.62 -1.50 9.28
CA ALA A 25 12.44 -1.14 8.13
C ALA A 25 13.34 -2.29 7.64
N GLY A 26 13.81 -3.16 8.55
CA GLY A 26 14.56 -4.35 8.15
C GLY A 26 13.68 -5.54 7.75
N GLN A 27 12.37 -5.49 8.00
CA GLN A 27 11.49 -6.63 7.74
C GLN A 27 11.01 -6.73 6.28
N LEU A 28 10.87 -5.59 5.59
CA LEU A 28 10.33 -5.56 4.23
C LEU A 28 11.34 -4.99 3.23
N ASN A 29 11.41 -5.63 2.06
CA ASN A 29 12.29 -5.23 0.96
C ASN A 29 12.04 -3.78 0.51
N VAL A 30 10.80 -3.29 0.52
CA VAL A 30 10.49 -1.89 0.19
C VAL A 30 11.28 -0.89 1.05
N TYR A 31 11.43 -1.16 2.35
CA TYR A 31 12.15 -0.26 3.26
C TYR A 31 13.66 -0.49 3.19
N ARG A 32 14.10 -1.71 2.88
CA ARG A 32 15.51 -2.00 2.54
C ARG A 32 15.96 -1.28 1.27
N VAL A 33 15.07 -1.05 0.31
CA VAL A 33 15.32 -0.17 -0.85
C VAL A 33 15.38 1.30 -0.42
N MET A 34 14.43 1.76 0.39
CA MET A 34 14.44 3.14 0.90
C MET A 34 15.68 3.44 1.78
N ALA A 35 16.24 2.43 2.44
CA ALA A 35 17.43 2.53 3.29
C ALA A 35 18.71 2.96 2.53
N HIS A 36 18.74 2.92 1.20
CA HIS A 36 19.77 3.60 0.40
C HIS A 36 19.83 5.11 0.65
N HIS A 37 18.76 5.68 1.23
CA HIS A 37 18.74 7.05 1.74
C HIS A 37 18.30 7.07 3.23
N PRO A 38 19.25 6.94 4.19
CA PRO A 38 18.93 6.81 5.61
C PRO A 38 18.06 7.94 6.19
N ALA A 39 18.34 9.19 5.81
CA ALA A 39 17.56 10.34 6.27
C ALA A 39 16.09 10.30 5.80
N LEU A 40 15.85 9.82 4.57
CA LEU A 40 14.49 9.62 4.06
C LEU A 40 13.76 8.54 4.86
N LEU A 41 14.38 7.38 5.07
CA LEU A 41 13.76 6.29 5.83
C LEU A 41 13.46 6.69 7.29
N ARG A 42 14.34 7.48 7.92
CA ARG A 42 14.12 8.04 9.25
C ARG A 42 12.89 8.98 9.28
N ALA A 43 12.78 9.89 8.31
CA ALA A 43 11.62 10.78 8.21
C ALA A 43 10.32 10.01 7.89
N TRP A 44 10.43 8.94 7.10
CA TRP A 44 9.32 8.10 6.69
C TRP A 44 8.64 7.39 7.87
N GLU A 45 9.39 7.01 8.91
CA GLU A 45 8.88 6.26 10.06
C GLU A 45 7.66 6.93 10.71
N ALA A 46 7.72 8.24 10.96
CA ALA A 46 6.63 8.96 11.62
C ALA A 46 5.35 8.97 10.77
N LEU A 47 5.49 9.28 9.48
CA LEU A 47 4.36 9.27 8.54
C LEU A 47 3.77 7.85 8.41
N ARG A 48 4.63 6.84 8.26
CA ARG A 48 4.24 5.43 8.18
C ARG A 48 3.49 5.00 9.43
N MET A 49 3.97 5.39 10.62
CA MET A 49 3.34 5.04 11.89
C MET A 49 1.89 5.53 11.92
N HIS A 50 1.64 6.77 11.51
CA HIS A 50 0.29 7.30 11.37
C HIS A 50 -0.53 6.51 10.34
N VAL A 51 -0.09 6.50 9.08
CA VAL A 51 -0.86 5.96 7.94
C VAL A 51 -1.08 4.45 8.02
N VAL A 52 -0.16 3.68 8.63
CA VAL A 52 -0.25 2.21 8.68
C VAL A 52 -0.87 1.71 9.99
N THR A 53 -0.66 2.41 11.10
CA THR A 53 -1.04 1.94 12.44
C THR A 53 -2.18 2.75 13.07
N GLN A 54 -2.17 4.08 12.95
CA GLN A 54 -3.13 4.98 13.63
C GLN A 54 -4.24 5.51 12.72
N ASN A 55 -4.30 5.03 11.48
CA ASN A 55 -5.21 5.48 10.43
C ASN A 55 -6.69 5.42 10.82
N ALA A 56 -7.40 6.53 10.64
CA ALA A 56 -8.81 6.73 10.97
C ALA A 56 -9.78 5.98 10.03
N LEU A 57 -9.36 5.54 8.85
CA LEU A 57 -10.21 4.70 7.97
C LEU A 57 -10.55 3.35 8.62
N GLY A 58 -9.67 2.86 9.49
CA GLY A 58 -9.69 1.49 9.96
C GLY A 58 -9.09 0.51 8.93
N ARG A 59 -8.68 -0.65 9.44
CA ARG A 59 -7.81 -1.60 8.72
C ARG A 59 -8.41 -2.10 7.40
N VAL A 60 -9.68 -2.50 7.39
CA VAL A 60 -10.33 -3.06 6.19
C VAL A 60 -10.44 -2.01 5.08
N ARG A 61 -10.88 -0.80 5.40
CA ARG A 61 -11.02 0.29 4.41
C ARG A 61 -9.68 0.71 3.83
N ALA A 62 -8.64 0.77 4.66
CA ALA A 62 -7.29 1.04 4.20
C ALA A 62 -6.83 -0.01 3.16
N GLU A 63 -7.09 -1.30 3.36
CA GLU A 63 -6.75 -2.32 2.36
C GLU A 63 -7.48 -2.11 1.02
N ILE A 64 -8.76 -1.71 1.05
CA ILE A 64 -9.51 -1.42 -0.20
C ILE A 64 -8.84 -0.28 -0.98
N VAL A 65 -8.49 0.81 -0.29
CA VAL A 65 -7.80 1.97 -0.87
C VAL A 65 -6.45 1.53 -1.47
N ILE A 66 -5.65 0.77 -0.72
CA ILE A 66 -4.31 0.36 -1.14
C ILE A 66 -4.36 -0.66 -2.28
N LEU A 67 -5.26 -1.65 -2.24
CA LEU A 67 -5.42 -2.64 -3.30
C LEU A 67 -5.88 -1.99 -4.60
N ARG A 68 -6.85 -1.05 -4.55
CA ARG A 68 -7.26 -0.30 -5.74
C ARG A 68 -6.11 0.51 -6.31
N LEU A 69 -5.37 1.21 -5.45
CA LEU A 69 -4.19 1.98 -5.87
C LEU A 69 -3.12 1.10 -6.49
N ALA A 70 -2.77 -0.02 -5.86
CA ALA A 70 -1.78 -0.95 -6.37
C ALA A 70 -2.18 -1.53 -7.73
N HIS A 71 -3.47 -1.80 -7.94
CA HIS A 71 -4.00 -2.14 -9.27
C HIS A 71 -3.83 -1.00 -10.28
N ARG A 72 -4.26 0.21 -9.93
CA ARG A 72 -4.17 1.39 -10.80
C ARG A 72 -2.73 1.77 -11.17
N LEU A 73 -1.77 1.59 -10.25
CA LEU A 73 -0.34 1.79 -10.50
C LEU A 73 0.32 0.60 -11.17
N GLY A 74 -0.31 -0.58 -11.23
CA GLY A 74 0.30 -1.82 -11.69
C GLY A 74 1.45 -2.29 -10.79
N SER A 75 1.40 -2.00 -9.49
CA SER A 75 2.44 -2.37 -8.52
C SER A 75 2.18 -3.80 -8.01
N SER A 76 2.89 -4.80 -8.54
CA SER A 76 2.70 -6.20 -8.15
C SER A 76 3.15 -6.47 -6.72
N TYR A 77 4.22 -5.83 -6.26
CA TYR A 77 4.69 -5.91 -4.88
C TYR A 77 3.61 -5.47 -3.88
N GLU A 78 3.05 -4.26 -4.06
CA GLU A 78 2.01 -3.74 -3.17
C GLU A 78 0.75 -4.59 -3.27
N TRP A 79 0.36 -4.98 -4.48
CA TRP A 79 -0.79 -5.85 -4.66
C TRP A 79 -0.64 -7.13 -3.83
N ASN A 80 0.46 -7.87 -3.98
CA ASN A 80 0.64 -9.15 -3.30
C ASN A 80 0.73 -8.99 -1.77
N GLN A 81 1.45 -7.98 -1.28
CA GLN A 81 1.50 -7.62 0.15
C GLN A 81 0.10 -7.38 0.73
N HIS A 82 -0.70 -6.58 0.01
CA HIS A 82 -2.01 -6.16 0.49
C HIS A 82 -3.12 -7.18 0.24
N VAL A 83 -2.95 -8.11 -0.71
CA VAL A 83 -3.80 -9.30 -0.83
C VAL A 83 -3.67 -10.13 0.44
N VAL A 84 -2.43 -10.48 0.83
CA VAL A 84 -2.18 -11.29 2.04
C VAL A 84 -2.74 -10.59 3.29
N ARG A 85 -2.46 -9.28 3.44
CA ARG A 85 -2.98 -8.50 4.57
C ARG A 85 -4.50 -8.40 4.57
N GLY A 86 -5.13 -8.17 3.42
CA GLY A 86 -6.57 -8.14 3.24
C GLY A 86 -7.24 -9.46 3.62
N LEU A 87 -6.69 -10.58 3.16
CA LEU A 87 -7.18 -11.93 3.52
C LEU A 87 -7.08 -12.18 5.03
N ARG A 88 -5.98 -11.77 5.67
CA ARG A 88 -5.82 -11.88 7.14
C ARG A 88 -6.84 -11.04 7.91
N LEU A 89 -7.35 -9.97 7.31
CA LEU A 89 -8.41 -9.11 7.87
C LEU A 89 -9.82 -9.59 7.52
N GLY A 90 -9.96 -10.71 6.79
CA GLY A 90 -11.25 -11.31 6.44
C GLY A 90 -11.87 -10.81 5.13
N LEU A 91 -11.13 -10.07 4.29
CA LEU A 91 -11.58 -9.85 2.92
C LEU A 91 -11.64 -11.18 2.16
N SER A 92 -12.70 -11.42 1.41
CA SER A 92 -12.79 -12.60 0.55
C SER A 92 -11.98 -12.39 -0.73
N ALA A 93 -11.51 -13.49 -1.33
CA ALA A 93 -10.82 -13.41 -2.62
C ALA A 93 -11.68 -12.73 -3.70
N ALA A 94 -12.99 -13.01 -3.72
CA ALA A 94 -13.92 -12.38 -4.66
C ALA A 94 -14.02 -10.85 -4.46
N ARG A 95 -14.05 -10.38 -3.20
CA ARG A 95 -14.06 -8.94 -2.89
C ARG A 95 -12.75 -8.26 -3.31
N ILE A 96 -11.62 -8.93 -3.15
CA ILE A 96 -10.31 -8.44 -3.63
C ILE A 96 -10.26 -8.39 -5.16
N THR A 97 -10.68 -9.47 -5.85
CA THR A 97 -10.74 -9.51 -7.31
C THR A 97 -11.62 -8.38 -7.87
N ALA A 98 -12.73 -8.06 -7.20
CA ALA A 98 -13.62 -6.98 -7.63
C ALA A 98 -12.90 -5.62 -7.73
N LEU A 99 -11.84 -5.38 -6.93
CA LEU A 99 -11.07 -4.13 -6.92
C LEU A 99 -10.25 -3.90 -8.20
N GLU A 100 -10.08 -4.94 -9.02
CA GLU A 100 -9.45 -4.88 -10.35
C GLU A 100 -10.45 -4.43 -11.42
N GLY A 101 -11.74 -4.54 -11.14
CA GLY A 101 -12.82 -4.30 -12.07
C GLY A 101 -13.41 -2.88 -12.03
N PRO A 102 -14.55 -2.68 -12.69
CA PRO A 102 -15.30 -1.44 -12.62
C PRO A 102 -15.94 -1.27 -11.23
N LEU A 103 -16.13 -0.01 -10.80
CA LEU A 103 -16.73 0.33 -9.50
C LEU A 103 -18.12 -0.29 -9.30
N SER A 104 -18.89 -0.47 -10.38
CA SER A 104 -20.23 -1.09 -10.34
C SER A 104 -20.22 -2.57 -9.94
N GLY A 105 -19.07 -3.23 -9.97
CA GLY A 105 -18.90 -4.62 -9.53
C GLY A 105 -18.52 -4.76 -8.05
N MET A 106 -18.39 -3.65 -7.32
CA MET A 106 -17.94 -3.63 -5.93
C MET A 106 -19.11 -3.38 -4.97
N PRO A 107 -19.02 -3.82 -3.70
CA PRO A 107 -19.90 -3.32 -2.65
C PRO A 107 -19.91 -1.79 -2.60
N GLU A 108 -21.04 -1.18 -2.23
CA GLU A 108 -21.22 0.28 -2.29
C GLU A 108 -20.11 1.07 -1.60
N GLU A 109 -19.71 0.65 -0.39
CA GLU A 109 -18.63 1.32 0.34
C GLU A 109 -17.26 1.15 -0.35
N ASP A 110 -16.99 -0.02 -0.93
CA ASP A 110 -15.74 -0.26 -1.65
C ASP A 110 -15.68 0.56 -2.92
N ALA A 111 -16.79 0.65 -3.65
CA ALA A 111 -16.93 1.51 -4.82
C ALA A 111 -16.68 2.98 -4.47
N LEU A 112 -17.17 3.45 -3.31
CA LEU A 112 -16.95 4.82 -2.85
C LEU A 112 -15.46 5.09 -2.57
N LEU A 113 -14.78 4.17 -1.88
CA LEU A 113 -13.35 4.29 -1.55
C LEU A 113 -12.47 4.14 -2.80
N ALA A 114 -12.73 3.12 -3.63
CA ALA A 114 -12.01 2.87 -4.87
C ALA A 114 -12.20 4.02 -5.87
N GLY A 115 -13.41 4.57 -5.96
CA GLY A 115 -13.68 5.75 -6.78
C GLY A 115 -12.92 6.98 -6.29
N ALA A 116 -12.69 7.12 -4.98
CA ALA A 116 -11.88 8.21 -4.44
C ALA A 116 -10.41 8.08 -4.88
N VAL A 117 -9.87 6.85 -4.84
CA VAL A 117 -8.54 6.54 -5.38
C VAL A 117 -8.48 6.89 -6.86
N ASP A 118 -9.49 6.48 -7.63
CA ASP A 118 -9.55 6.74 -9.06
C ASP A 118 -9.53 8.25 -9.36
N SER A 119 -10.42 9.03 -8.72
CA SER A 119 -10.47 10.49 -8.87
C SER A 119 -9.15 11.17 -8.50
N LEU A 120 -8.50 10.77 -7.40
CA LEU A 120 -7.22 11.34 -7.00
C LEU A 120 -6.10 11.06 -8.02
N LEU A 121 -6.13 9.91 -8.70
CA LEU A 121 -5.15 9.60 -9.75
C LEU A 121 -5.47 10.28 -11.08
N ASP A 122 -6.74 10.36 -11.45
CA ASP A 122 -7.18 10.84 -12.76
C ASP A 122 -7.27 12.37 -12.84
N THR A 123 -7.68 13.02 -11.75
CA THR A 123 -7.96 14.46 -11.72
C THR A 123 -7.26 15.20 -10.59
N ALA A 124 -6.48 14.51 -9.75
CA ALA A 124 -5.76 15.07 -8.61
C ALA A 124 -6.65 15.77 -7.56
N HIS A 125 -7.96 15.51 -7.56
CA HIS A 125 -8.87 16.03 -6.55
C HIS A 125 -10.11 15.14 -6.37
N LEU A 126 -10.83 15.38 -5.28
CA LEU A 126 -12.18 14.85 -5.07
C LEU A 126 -13.18 15.96 -5.43
N ASP A 127 -14.19 15.66 -6.24
CA ASP A 127 -15.29 16.58 -6.44
C ASP A 127 -16.13 16.72 -5.15
N LYS A 128 -17.00 17.75 -5.13
CA LYS A 128 -17.81 18.07 -3.95
C LYS A 128 -18.77 16.96 -3.56
N GLU A 129 -19.34 16.26 -4.52
CA GLU A 129 -20.31 15.20 -4.26
C GLU A 129 -19.61 14.00 -3.62
N HIS A 130 -18.48 13.59 -4.20
CA HIS A 130 -17.67 12.47 -3.71
C HIS A 130 -17.11 12.77 -2.33
N LEU A 131 -16.58 13.98 -2.12
CA LEU A 131 -16.08 14.44 -0.83
C LEU A 131 -17.17 14.39 0.25
N THR A 132 -18.38 14.88 -0.07
CA THR A 132 -19.51 14.88 0.88
C THR A 132 -19.90 13.46 1.29
N ARG A 133 -19.95 12.53 0.31
CA ARG A 133 -20.29 11.13 0.57
C ARG A 133 -19.20 10.42 1.37
N LEU A 134 -17.93 10.67 1.08
CA LEU A 134 -16.80 10.14 1.85
C LEU A 134 -16.81 10.65 3.29
N GLU A 135 -16.96 11.96 3.48
CA GLU A 135 -17.00 12.56 4.83
C GLU A 135 -18.16 11.97 5.66
N ALA A 136 -19.34 11.81 5.07
CA ALA A 136 -20.47 11.16 5.74
C ALA A 136 -20.17 9.70 6.14
N ARG A 137 -19.30 9.00 5.40
CA ARG A 137 -19.01 7.58 5.63
C ARG A 137 -17.83 7.33 6.57
N VAL A 138 -16.75 8.10 6.44
CA VAL A 138 -15.49 7.88 7.17
C VAL A 138 -15.08 9.04 8.07
N GLY A 139 -15.86 10.13 8.09
CA GLY A 139 -15.54 11.34 8.85
C GLY A 139 -14.38 12.13 8.24
N ARG A 140 -14.17 13.35 8.74
CA ARG A 140 -13.15 14.28 8.24
C ARG A 140 -11.74 13.72 8.33
N GLU A 141 -11.40 13.10 9.45
CA GLU A 141 -10.10 12.45 9.66
C GLU A 141 -9.89 11.30 8.67
N GLY A 142 -10.90 10.46 8.43
CA GLY A 142 -10.84 9.38 7.46
C GLY A 142 -10.64 9.87 6.02
N VAL A 143 -11.24 11.00 5.63
CA VAL A 143 -11.01 11.60 4.30
C VAL A 143 -9.54 12.04 4.15
N LEU A 144 -8.99 12.72 5.16
CA LEU A 144 -7.58 13.14 5.13
C LEU A 144 -6.65 11.93 5.09
N ASP A 145 -6.94 10.90 5.90
CA ASP A 145 -6.14 9.68 5.92
C ASP A 145 -6.26 8.86 4.64
N LEU A 146 -7.38 8.90 3.92
CA LEU A 146 -7.49 8.33 2.58
C LEU A 146 -6.50 9.00 1.63
N MET A 147 -6.49 10.33 1.56
CA MET A 147 -5.58 11.07 0.70
C MET A 147 -4.11 10.82 1.08
N ALA A 148 -3.80 10.81 2.38
CA ALA A 148 -2.46 10.50 2.88
C ALA A 148 -2.04 9.05 2.55
N THR A 149 -2.97 8.09 2.66
CA THR A 149 -2.75 6.69 2.27
C THR A 149 -2.43 6.61 0.78
N VAL A 150 -3.23 7.27 -0.08
CA VAL A 150 -2.99 7.28 -1.52
C VAL A 150 -1.61 7.86 -1.84
N GLY A 151 -1.26 9.03 -1.30
CA GLY A 151 0.04 9.65 -1.56
C GLY A 151 1.23 8.83 -1.04
N MET A 152 1.11 8.22 0.14
CA MET A 152 2.16 7.38 0.72
C MET A 152 2.42 6.15 -0.14
N TYR A 153 1.37 5.42 -0.54
CA TYR A 153 1.52 4.24 -1.39
C TYR A 153 1.84 4.57 -2.85
N MET A 154 1.50 5.77 -3.35
CA MET A 154 2.04 6.22 -4.64
C MET A 154 3.57 6.33 -4.59
N THR A 155 4.10 6.91 -3.51
CA THR A 155 5.56 7.03 -3.32
C THR A 155 6.23 5.66 -3.26
N LEU A 156 5.63 4.70 -2.52
CA LEU A 156 6.14 3.33 -2.47
C LEU A 156 6.02 2.61 -3.82
N GLY A 157 4.89 2.74 -4.51
CA GLY A 157 4.69 2.22 -5.86
C GLY A 157 5.73 2.74 -6.86
N PHE A 158 6.12 4.01 -6.78
CA PHE A 158 7.22 4.56 -7.59
C PHE A 158 8.55 3.88 -7.26
N LEU A 159 8.90 3.76 -5.98
CA LEU A 159 10.13 3.07 -5.57
C LEU A 159 10.14 1.63 -6.08
N LEU A 160 9.09 0.87 -5.81
CA LEU A 160 9.00 -0.55 -6.12
C LEU A 160 9.07 -0.82 -7.62
N ARG A 161 8.29 -0.07 -8.41
CA ARG A 161 8.26 -0.23 -9.87
C ARG A 161 9.54 0.26 -10.54
N THR A 162 10.20 1.27 -10.00
CA THR A 162 11.45 1.80 -10.56
C THR A 162 12.64 0.91 -10.24
N THR A 163 12.65 0.31 -9.04
CA THR A 163 13.80 -0.45 -8.53
C THR A 163 13.72 -1.96 -8.79
N ASP A 164 12.58 -2.46 -9.27
CA ASP A 164 12.33 -3.90 -9.46
C ASP A 164 12.60 -4.67 -8.15
N ALA A 165 12.12 -4.12 -7.03
CA ALA A 165 12.31 -4.71 -5.73
C ALA A 165 11.57 -6.06 -5.66
N PRO A 166 12.25 -7.16 -5.29
CA PRO A 166 11.60 -8.46 -5.20
C PRO A 166 10.59 -8.48 -4.04
N LEU A 167 9.46 -9.16 -4.25
CA LEU A 167 8.51 -9.45 -3.18
C LEU A 167 9.17 -10.23 -2.05
N ASP A 168 8.74 -9.98 -0.82
CA ASP A 168 9.23 -10.66 0.37
C ASP A 168 8.90 -12.16 0.33
N ALA A 169 9.85 -12.99 0.74
CA ALA A 169 9.77 -14.45 0.55
C ALA A 169 8.61 -15.09 1.33
N ASP A 170 8.31 -14.58 2.52
CA ASP A 170 7.17 -15.00 3.34
C ASP A 170 5.84 -14.66 2.68
N ILE A 171 5.75 -13.48 2.05
CA ILE A 171 4.56 -13.06 1.30
C ILE A 171 4.39 -13.88 0.02
N CYS A 172 5.47 -14.18 -0.71
CA CYS A 172 5.45 -15.13 -1.82
C CYS A 172 4.83 -16.48 -1.39
N ALA A 173 5.35 -17.06 -0.31
CA ALA A 173 4.89 -18.36 0.18
C ALA A 173 3.42 -18.32 0.65
N GLU A 174 3.01 -17.24 1.34
CA GLU A 174 1.66 -17.14 1.86
C GLU A 174 0.61 -16.94 0.78
N ILE A 175 0.87 -16.07 -0.21
CA ILE A 175 -0.10 -15.86 -1.29
C ILE A 175 -0.25 -17.10 -2.16
N ASP A 176 0.85 -17.83 -2.43
CA ASP A 176 0.81 -19.11 -3.16
C ASP A 176 -0.04 -20.16 -2.45
N THR A 177 -0.06 -20.13 -1.12
CA THR A 177 -0.85 -21.06 -0.31
C THR A 177 -2.31 -20.63 -0.18
N ARG A 178 -2.56 -19.34 0.08
CA ARG A 178 -3.89 -18.83 0.46
C ARG A 178 -4.75 -18.42 -0.73
N ALA A 179 -4.15 -17.83 -1.75
CA ALA A 179 -4.87 -17.27 -2.89
C ALA A 179 -3.97 -17.17 -4.14
N PRO A 180 -3.46 -18.29 -4.67
CA PRO A 180 -2.58 -18.30 -5.83
C PRO A 180 -3.22 -17.62 -7.05
N GLN A 181 -4.54 -17.66 -7.18
CA GLN A 181 -5.30 -16.99 -8.23
C GLN A 181 -5.24 -15.45 -8.18
N LEU A 182 -4.88 -14.86 -7.04
CA LEU A 182 -4.73 -13.41 -6.87
C LEU A 182 -3.28 -12.94 -7.05
N ARG A 183 -2.31 -13.86 -7.14
CA ARG A 183 -0.89 -13.51 -7.20
C ARG A 183 -0.57 -12.79 -8.52
N ARG A 184 0.20 -11.71 -8.42
CA ARG A 184 0.79 -11.01 -9.58
C ARG A 184 2.29 -11.27 -9.67
N GLY A 185 2.77 -11.34 -10.92
CA GLY A 185 4.19 -11.42 -11.26
C GLY A 185 4.91 -10.08 -11.16
#